data_AF-A6NXB9-F1
#
_entry.id   AF-A6NXB9-F1
#
_cell.length_a   1.000
_cell.length_b   1.000
_cell.length_c   1.000
_cell.angle_alpha   90.00
_cell.angle_beta   90.00
_cell.angle_gamma   90.00
#
_symmetry.space_group_name_H-M   'P 1'
#
loop_
_entity.id
_entity.type
_entity.pdbx_description
1 polymer ?
#
loop_
_entity_poly.entity_id
_entity_poly.type
_entity_poly.pdbx_seq_one_letter_code
_entity_poly.pdbx_strand_id
1 'polypeptide(L)'
;MEVMFLPVLSHFQNENIWIASDGKLRYQVSPVTVEKEDGTKEELLIGEVWEGPWSREFSVIEEVEEFPMTDDGIEDLRAWLILESLEINDRPDKSLEENMARREAAIQARKAAEDEKGKEN
;
A
#
# COMPACT_ATOMS: atom_id res chain seq x y z
N MET A 1 4.33 21.65 -9.85
CA MET A 1 3.78 20.40 -9.30
C MET A 1 4.96 19.63 -8.77
N GLU A 2 4.96 19.32 -7.48
CA GLU A 2 5.91 18.40 -6.91
C GLU A 2 5.57 17.01 -7.48
N VAL A 3 6.51 16.40 -8.18
CA VAL A 3 6.30 15.06 -8.72
C VAL A 3 6.41 14.10 -7.54
N MET A 4 5.38 13.27 -7.31
CA MET A 4 5.44 12.24 -6.27
C MET A 4 6.71 11.40 -6.47
N PHE A 5 7.57 11.34 -5.47
CA PHE A 5 8.84 10.63 -5.58
C PHE A 5 8.65 9.12 -5.38
N LEU A 6 9.27 8.35 -6.28
CA LEU A 6 9.45 6.91 -6.13
C LEU A 6 10.92 6.58 -6.38
N PRO A 7 11.48 5.59 -5.67
CA PRO A 7 12.81 5.06 -5.98
C PRO A 7 12.93 4.55 -7.42
N VAL A 8 14.18 4.46 -7.89
CA VAL A 8 14.50 3.84 -9.18
C VAL A 8 14.33 2.31 -9.13
N LEU A 9 14.21 1.68 -10.30
CA LEU A 9 13.98 0.23 -10.44
C LEU A 9 14.95 -0.65 -9.62
N SER A 10 16.23 -0.28 -9.58
CA SER A 10 17.24 -1.06 -8.84
C SER A 10 16.98 -1.09 -7.32
N HIS A 11 16.21 -0.15 -6.76
CA HIS A 11 15.79 -0.22 -5.37
C HIS A 11 14.91 -1.46 -5.15
N PHE A 12 13.91 -1.66 -6.00
CA PHE A 12 12.94 -2.74 -5.91
C PHE A 12 13.52 -4.10 -6.33
N GLN A 13 14.40 -4.11 -7.34
CA GLN A 13 15.14 -5.33 -7.73
C GLN A 13 16.04 -5.88 -6.61
N ASN A 14 16.40 -5.04 -5.64
CA ASN A 14 17.13 -5.45 -4.44
C ASN A 14 16.19 -5.79 -3.27
N GLU A 15 14.93 -6.11 -3.56
CA GLU A 15 13.90 -6.54 -2.60
C GLU A 15 13.60 -5.49 -1.51
N ASN A 16 13.92 -4.21 -1.78
CA ASN A 16 13.65 -3.14 -0.82
C ASN A 16 12.20 -2.68 -0.91
N ILE A 17 11.57 -2.58 0.26
CA ILE A 17 10.23 -2.01 0.42
C ILE A 17 10.36 -0.47 0.49
N TRP A 18 9.45 0.22 -0.19
CA TRP A 18 9.31 1.66 -0.11
C TRP A 18 8.05 2.05 0.66
N ILE A 19 8.18 2.95 1.64
CA ILE A 19 7.04 3.48 2.40
C ILE A 19 7.14 4.99 2.39
N ALA A 20 6.05 5.66 2.02
CA ALA A 20 5.99 7.11 1.93
C ALA A 20 4.56 7.64 2.14
N SER A 21 4.42 8.96 2.06
CA SER A 21 3.16 9.66 2.30
C SER A 21 3.07 10.91 1.44
N ASP A 22 1.85 11.25 1.04
CA ASP A 22 1.53 12.52 0.38
C ASP A 22 0.25 13.12 0.99
N GLY A 23 0.39 14.18 1.80
CA GLY A 23 -0.72 14.72 2.59
C GLY A 23 -1.31 13.69 3.55
N LYS A 24 -2.57 13.30 3.33
CA LYS A 24 -3.33 12.26 4.04
C LYS A 24 -3.07 10.86 3.49
N LEU A 25 -2.64 10.73 2.23
CA LEU A 25 -2.28 9.44 1.64
C LEU A 25 -1.09 8.85 2.38
N ARG A 26 -1.17 7.56 2.69
CA ARG A 26 -0.05 6.72 3.09
C ARG A 26 0.02 5.55 2.12
N TYR A 27 1.23 5.18 1.72
CA TYR A 27 1.39 4.09 0.77
C TYR A 27 2.66 3.29 1.04
N GLN A 28 2.61 2.03 0.62
CA GLN A 28 3.72 1.09 0.64
C GLN A 28 3.82 0.42 -0.73
N VAL A 29 5.05 0.23 -1.20
CA VAL A 29 5.36 -0.52 -2.42
C VAL A 29 6.26 -1.68 -2.04
N SER A 30 5.78 -2.90 -2.26
CA SER A 30 6.50 -4.13 -1.93
C SER A 30 6.85 -4.89 -3.21
N PRO A 31 8.14 -5.17 -3.48
CA PRO A 31 8.52 -6.06 -4.58
C PRO A 31 8.18 -7.51 -4.23
N VAL A 32 7.58 -8.23 -5.18
CA VAL A 32 7.19 -9.64 -5.03
C VAL A 32 7.61 -10.41 -6.28
N THR A 33 8.17 -11.61 -6.07
CA THR A 33 8.40 -12.58 -7.15
C THR A 33 7.37 -13.69 -7.06
N VAL A 34 6.58 -13.87 -8.12
CA VAL A 34 5.57 -14.93 -8.23
C VAL A 34 6.07 -15.98 -9.22
N GLU A 35 6.09 -17.24 -8.80
CA GLU A 35 6.39 -18.38 -9.69
C GLU A 35 5.08 -18.91 -10.27
N LYS A 36 4.97 -18.91 -11.61
CA LYS A 36 3.80 -19.41 -12.34
C LYS A 36 3.88 -20.93 -12.49
N GLU A 37 2.74 -21.56 -12.80
CA GLU A 37 2.63 -23.01 -12.98
C GLU A 37 3.52 -23.56 -14.10
N ASP A 38 3.91 -22.72 -15.07
CA ASP A 38 4.82 -23.06 -16.16
C ASP A 38 6.32 -22.94 -15.80
N GLY A 39 6.62 -22.60 -14.55
CA GLY A 39 7.98 -22.39 -14.03
C GLY A 39 8.60 -21.04 -14.38
N THR A 40 7.84 -20.13 -14.99
CA THR A 40 8.28 -18.75 -15.21
C THR A 40 8.15 -17.92 -13.92
N LYS A 41 9.09 -16.99 -13.72
CA LYS A 41 9.05 -16.03 -12.61
C LYS A 41 8.60 -14.69 -13.13
N GLU A 42 7.63 -14.11 -12.45
CA GLU A 42 7.14 -12.76 -12.70
C GLU A 42 7.50 -11.89 -11.50
N GLU A 43 8.11 -10.74 -11.79
CA GLU A 43 8.49 -9.77 -10.78
C GLU A 43 7.48 -8.61 -10.81
N LEU A 44 6.84 -8.38 -9.67
CA LEU A 44 5.76 -7.42 -9.50
C LEU A 44 6.09 -6.42 -8.39
N LEU A 45 5.46 -5.26 -8.47
CA LEU A 45 5.38 -4.25 -7.43
C LEU A 45 3.95 -4.22 -6.92
N ILE A 46 3.76 -4.49 -5.63
CA ILE A 46 2.46 -4.40 -4.99
C ILE A 46 2.36 -3.04 -4.31
N GLY A 47 1.52 -2.16 -4.86
CA GLY A 47 1.18 -0.87 -4.28
C GLY A 47 -0.01 -1.01 -3.34
N GLU A 48 0.16 -0.60 -2.09
CA GLU A 48 -0.90 -0.57 -1.08
C GLU A 48 -1.10 0.86 -0.60
N VAL A 49 -2.35 1.33 -0.56
CA VAL A 49 -2.69 2.67 -0.08
C VAL A 49 -3.69 2.63 1.06
N TRP A 50 -3.56 3.59 1.97
CA TRP A 50 -4.52 3.82 3.05
C TRP A 50 -4.52 5.29 3.46
N GLU A 51 -5.65 5.75 3.99
CA GLU A 51 -5.72 7.08 4.56
C GLU A 51 -5.07 7.09 5.95
N GLY A 52 -4.16 8.04 6.18
CA GLY A 52 -3.51 8.29 7.46
C GLY A 52 -4.48 8.69 8.59
N PRO A 53 -3.96 9.01 9.78
CA PRO A 53 -2.56 9.29 10.08
C PRO A 53 -1.72 8.08 10.49
N TRP A 54 -2.32 6.90 10.61
CA TRP A 54 -1.66 5.74 11.23
C TRP A 54 -0.77 4.96 10.26
N SER A 55 0.13 4.15 10.82
CA SER A 55 0.91 3.18 10.05
C SER A 55 0.02 2.05 9.53
N ARG A 56 0.55 1.29 8.56
CA ARG A 56 -0.12 0.16 7.90
C ARG A 56 -0.78 -0.82 8.89
N GLU A 57 -0.10 -1.14 9.99
CA GLU A 57 -0.56 -2.12 10.99
C GLU A 57 -1.81 -1.68 11.77
N PHE A 58 -2.08 -0.37 11.78
CA PHE A 58 -3.19 0.25 12.50
C PHE A 58 -4.21 0.87 11.55
N SER A 59 -4.12 0.54 10.26
CA SER A 59 -4.97 1.07 9.22
C SER A 59 -5.60 -0.07 8.43
N VAL A 60 -6.74 0.19 7.83
CA VAL A 60 -7.33 -0.69 6.82
C VAL A 60 -6.69 -0.29 5.50
N ILE A 61 -6.14 -1.26 4.77
CA ILE A 61 -5.71 -1.05 3.39
C ILE A 61 -6.96 -0.79 2.55
N GLU A 62 -6.99 0.33 1.85
CA GLU A 62 -8.16 0.75 1.08
C GLU A 62 -8.10 0.18 -0.33
N GLU A 63 -6.95 0.30 -0.99
CA GLU A 63 -6.73 -0.23 -2.34
C GLU A 63 -5.37 -0.94 -2.41
N VAL A 64 -5.33 -1.97 -3.25
CA VAL A 64 -4.13 -2.73 -3.60
C VAL A 64 -4.10 -2.88 -5.11
N GLU A 65 -2.99 -2.49 -5.73
CA GLU A 65 -2.79 -2.59 -7.17
C GLU A 65 -1.43 -3.21 -7.48
N GLU A 66 -1.35 -3.98 -8.58
CA GLU A 66 -0.15 -4.70 -8.98
C GLU A 66 0.43 -4.10 -10.26
N PHE A 67 1.74 -3.88 -10.26
CA PHE A 67 2.46 -3.33 -11.40
C PHE A 67 3.62 -4.23 -11.78
N PRO A 68 4.00 -4.34 -13.06
CA PRO A 68 5.21 -5.05 -13.44
C PRO A 68 6.44 -4.34 -12.85
N MET A 69 7.44 -5.10 -12.37
CA MET A 69 8.70 -4.52 -11.88
C MET A 69 9.62 -4.10 -13.04
N THR A 70 9.18 -3.07 -13.76
CA THR A 70 9.88 -2.44 -14.89
C THR A 70 9.87 -0.91 -14.72
N ASP A 71 10.68 -0.19 -15.49
CA ASP A 71 10.64 1.28 -15.47
C ASP A 71 9.25 1.82 -15.85
N ASP A 72 8.60 1.25 -16.88
CA ASP A 72 7.24 1.63 -17.27
C ASP A 72 6.24 1.34 -16.14
N GLY A 73 6.36 0.19 -15.46
CA GLY A 73 5.50 -0.14 -14.33
C GLY A 73 5.67 0.79 -13.12
N ILE A 74 6.86 1.35 -12.91
CA ILE A 74 7.09 2.38 -11.89
C ILE A 74 6.39 3.70 -12.26
N GLU A 75 6.34 4.05 -13.54
CA GLU A 75 5.60 5.24 -13.98
C GLU A 75 4.09 5.04 -13.92
N ASP A 76 3.58 3.84 -14.24
CA ASP A 76 2.17 3.49 -14.04
C ASP A 76 1.77 3.53 -12.56
N LEU A 77 2.61 2.94 -11.68
CA LEU A 77 2.47 3.02 -10.23
C LEU A 77 2.45 4.47 -9.74
N ARG A 78 3.34 5.33 -10.27
CA ARG A 78 3.36 6.76 -9.94
C ARG A 78 2.06 7.44 -10.34
N ALA A 79 1.59 7.19 -11.56
CA ALA A 79 0.36 7.79 -12.06
C ALA A 79 -0.85 7.37 -11.21
N TRP A 80 -0.94 6.10 -10.84
CA TRP A 80 -1.97 5.59 -9.93
C TRP A 80 -1.90 6.28 -8.56
N LEU A 81 -0.73 6.33 -7.91
CA LEU A 81 -0.59 6.98 -6.60
C LEU A 81 -0.93 8.48 -6.62
N ILE A 82 -0.72 9.17 -7.75
CA ILE A 82 -1.14 10.57 -7.90
C ILE A 82 -2.67 10.68 -7.87
N LEU A 83 -3.39 9.77 -8.53
CA LEU A 83 -4.85 9.75 -8.52
C LEU A 83 -5.37 9.44 -7.10
N GLU A 84 -4.81 8.43 -6.44
CA GLU A 84 -5.13 8.08 -5.05
C GLU A 84 -4.86 9.25 -4.10
N SER A 85 -3.75 9.96 -4.29
CA SER A 85 -3.39 11.15 -3.51
C SER A 85 -4.44 12.24 -3.67
N LEU A 86 -4.88 12.53 -4.89
CA LEU A 86 -5.89 13.55 -5.15
C LEU A 86 -7.21 13.20 -4.47
N GLU A 87 -7.66 11.95 -4.57
CA GLU A 87 -8.90 11.51 -3.93
C GLU A 87 -8.81 11.59 -2.41
N ILE A 88 -7.78 10.97 -1.80
CA ILE A 88 -7.66 10.88 -0.35
C ILE A 88 -7.43 12.25 0.28
N ASN A 89 -6.70 13.14 -0.40
CA ASN A 89 -6.47 14.49 0.11
C ASN A 89 -7.69 15.41 0.05
N ASP A 90 -8.62 15.19 -0.90
CA ASP A 90 -9.87 15.97 -1.01
C ASP A 90 -10.88 15.62 0.10
N ARG A 91 -10.75 14.46 0.74
CA ARG A 91 -11.63 14.02 1.83
C ARG A 91 -11.63 15.01 3.00
N PRO A 92 -12.76 15.20 3.69
CA PRO A 92 -12.81 16.09 4.87
C PRO A 92 -11.85 15.61 5.97
N ASP A 93 -11.31 16.55 6.73
CA ASP A 93 -10.48 16.24 7.90
C ASP A 93 -11.30 15.48 8.95
N LYS A 94 -10.72 14.39 9.44
CA LYS A 94 -11.30 13.60 10.53
C LYS A 94 -10.81 14.13 11.87
N SER A 95 -11.71 14.18 12.85
CA SER A 95 -11.38 14.50 14.23
C SER A 95 -10.44 13.46 14.86
N LEU A 96 -9.86 13.81 16.00
CA LEU A 96 -9.04 12.87 16.77
C LEU A 96 -9.84 11.63 17.20
N GLU A 97 -11.09 11.82 17.62
CA GLU A 97 -11.98 10.73 18.04
C GLU A 97 -12.25 9.75 16.91
N GLU A 98 -12.57 10.26 15.72
CA GLU A 98 -12.77 9.43 14.52
C GLU A 98 -11.50 8.68 14.13
N ASN A 99 -10.34 9.32 14.19
CA ASN A 99 -9.06 8.66 13.88
C ASN A 99 -8.71 7.57 14.89
N MET A 100 -9.02 7.77 16.18
CA MET A 100 -8.83 6.74 17.21
C MET A 100 -9.77 5.55 17.00
N ALA A 101 -11.04 5.80 16.67
CA ALA A 101 -12.02 4.75 16.37
C ALA A 101 -11.61 3.92 15.14
N ARG A 102 -11.12 4.57 14.08
CA ARG A 102 -10.57 3.90 12.89
C ARG A 102 -9.43 2.95 13.23
N ARG A 103 -8.50 3.39 14.08
CA ARG A 103 -7.37 2.56 14.55
C ARG A 103 -7.85 1.36 15.36
N GLU A 104 -8.79 1.57 16.28
CA GLU A 104 -9.33 0.48 17.07
C GLU A 104 -10.04 -0.56 16.18
N ALA A 105 -10.86 -0.10 15.24
CA ALA A 105 -11.52 -0.97 14.28
C ALA A 105 -10.53 -1.80 13.46
N ALA A 106 -9.44 -1.19 12.97
CA ALA A 106 -8.38 -1.89 12.24
C ALA A 106 -7.70 -2.98 13.11
N ILE A 107 -7.40 -2.67 14.38
CA ILE A 107 -6.83 -3.64 15.32
C ILE A 107 -7.77 -4.82 15.55
N GLN A 108 -9.07 -4.56 15.73
CA GLN A 108 -10.05 -5.62 15.95
C GLN A 108 -10.24 -6.49 14.69
N ALA A 109 -10.32 -5.89 13.52
CA ALA A 109 -10.42 -6.61 12.25
C ALA A 109 -9.21 -7.54 12.04
N ARG A 110 -7.99 -7.07 12.35
CA ARG A 110 -6.79 -7.88 12.24
C ARG A 110 -6.76 -9.05 13.23
N LYS A 111 -7.12 -8.82 14.49
CA LYS A 111 -7.24 -9.90 15.49
C LYS A 111 -8.26 -10.96 15.07
N ALA A 112 -9.41 -10.54 14.56
CA ALA A 112 -10.44 -11.46 14.08
C ALA A 112 -9.90 -12.34 12.93
N ALA A 113 -9.18 -11.76 11.98
CA ALA A 113 -8.56 -12.50 10.87
C ALA A 113 -7.48 -13.49 11.34
N GLU A 114 -6.71 -13.14 12.38
CA GLU A 114 -5.71 -14.04 13.00
C GLU A 114 -6.40 -15.21 13.74
N ASP A 115 -7.48 -14.94 14.48
CA ASP A 115 -8.26 -15.96 15.18
C ASP A 115 -8.97 -16.93 14.22
N GLU A 116 -9.43 -16.46 13.06
CA GLU A 116 -10.01 -17.30 12.01
C GLU A 116 -8.96 -18.24 11.40
N LYS A 117 -7.78 -17.72 11.03
CA LYS A 117 -6.65 -18.54 10.54
C LYS A 117 -6.16 -19.55 11.59
N GLY A 118 -6.28 -19.22 12.87
CA GLY A 118 -5.95 -20.11 13.99
C GLY A 118 -6.95 -21.27 14.18
N LYS A 119 -8.18 -21.15 13.67
CA LYS A 119 -9.21 -22.21 13.74
C LYS A 119 -9.16 -23.19 12.56
N GLU A 120 -8.54 -22.79 11.46
CA GLU A 120 -8.35 -23.63 10.27
C GLU A 120 -7.08 -24.49 10.33
N ASN A 121 -6.27 -24.37 11.40
CA ASN A 121 -5.08 -25.19 11.66
C ASN A 121 -5.30 -26.26 12.73
#